data_AF-A0A532T7A2-F1
#
_entry.id   AF-A0A532T7A2-F1
#
_cell.length_a   1.000
_cell.length_b   1.000
_cell.length_c   1.000
_cell.angle_alpha   90.00
_cell.angle_beta   90.00
_cell.angle_gamma   90.00
#
_symmetry.space_group_name_H-M   'P 1'
#
loop_
_entity.id
_entity.type
_entity.pdbx_description
1 polymer ?
#
loop_
_entity_poly.entity_id
_entity_poly.type
_entity_poly.pdbx_seq_one_letter_code
_entity_poly.pdbx_strand_id
1 'polypeptide(L)' 'MEKLTSFQVYSAGDIGPLSILVDKIWVKDNRIYFRVQKILSIEKSYLRKEKSPNIYSIHENDLFSIRCRLYF' A
#
# COMPACT_ATOMS: atom_id res chain seq x y z
N MET A 1 15.97 12.05 17.19
CA MET A 1 14.53 11.79 16.98
C MET A 1 14.44 10.87 15.77
N GLU A 2 13.98 9.64 15.95
CA GLU A 2 13.84 8.66 14.86
C GLU A 2 12.74 9.15 13.88
N LYS A 3 13.00 9.03 12.58
CA LYS A 3 12.09 9.47 11.53
C LYS A 3 11.59 8.25 10.79
N LEU A 4 10.30 7.99 10.85
CA LEU A 4 9.67 6.95 10.04
C LEU A 4 9.93 7.26 8.55
N THR A 5 10.85 6.52 7.93
CA THR A 5 11.24 6.70 6.53
C THR A 5 10.29 5.96 5.59
N SER A 6 9.82 4.80 6.05
CA SER A 6 8.90 3.94 5.32
C SER A 6 8.25 2.93 6.24
N PHE A 7 7.15 2.36 5.77
CA PHE A 7 6.49 1.25 6.43
C PHE A 7 5.94 0.28 5.40
N GLN A 8 5.95 -1.00 5.74
CA GLN A 8 5.45 -2.04 4.87
C GLN A 8 3.94 -2.17 5.04
N VAL A 9 3.19 -2.03 3.96
CA VAL A 9 1.77 -2.39 3.86
C VAL A 9 1.68 -3.78 3.29
N TYR A 10 0.97 -4.66 3.99
CA TYR A 10 0.74 -6.03 3.51
C TYR A 10 -0.68 -6.50 3.76
N SER A 11 -1.19 -7.35 2.87
CA SER A 11 -2.51 -7.98 3.00
C SER A 11 -2.48 -9.06 4.09
N ALA A 12 -3.65 -9.29 4.69
CA ALA A 12 -3.95 -10.45 5.52
C ALA A 12 -5.21 -11.13 4.96
N GLY A 13 -5.14 -12.44 4.64
CA GLY A 13 -6.25 -13.23 4.11
C GLY A 13 -5.93 -13.96 2.79
N ASP A 14 -6.93 -14.61 2.19
CA ASP A 14 -6.78 -15.56 1.08
C ASP A 14 -6.75 -14.92 -0.33
N ILE A 15 -6.75 -13.59 -0.39
CA ILE A 15 -7.02 -12.83 -1.62
C ILE A 15 -5.74 -12.56 -2.44
N GLY A 16 -4.58 -12.98 -1.93
CA GLY A 16 -3.29 -12.85 -2.61
C GLY A 16 -2.29 -12.03 -1.82
N PRO A 17 -0.97 -12.26 -2.00
CA PRO A 17 0.05 -11.52 -1.29
C PRO A 17 0.15 -10.09 -1.84
N LEU A 18 -0.21 -9.13 -1.01
CA LEU A 18 0.17 -7.73 -1.16
C LEU A 18 1.28 -7.47 -0.14
N SER A 19 2.42 -6.97 -0.61
CA SER A 19 3.52 -6.55 0.25
C SER A 19 4.27 -5.42 -0.45
N ILE A 20 4.05 -4.19 0.01
CA ILE A 20 4.63 -2.98 -0.56
C ILE A 20 5.25 -2.13 0.53
N LEU A 21 6.39 -1.52 0.24
CA LEU A 21 7.00 -0.52 1.09
C LEU A 21 6.52 0.86 0.65
N VAL A 22 5.96 1.63 1.58
CA VAL A 22 5.38 2.95 1.32
C VAL A 22 5.93 3.98 2.28
N ASP A 23 5.92 5.24 1.87
CA ASP A 23 6.28 6.37 2.74
C ASP A 23 5.10 7.33 2.97
N LYS A 24 3.98 7.13 2.27
CA LYS A 24 2.77 7.95 2.39
C LYS A 24 1.52 7.14 2.08
N ILE A 25 0.49 7.34 2.89
CA ILE A 25 -0.88 6.86 2.67
C ILE A 25 -1.87 8.01 2.81
N TRP A 26 -2.90 8.04 1.96
CA TRP A 26 -4.04 8.95 2.11
C TRP A 26 -5.30 8.35 1.49
N VAL A 27 -6.47 8.90 1.83
CA VAL A 27 -7.77 8.49 1.30
C VAL A 27 -8.32 9.61 0.42
N LYS A 28 -8.86 9.26 -0.75
CA LYS A 28 -9.55 10.19 -1.65
C LYS A 28 -10.50 9.41 -2.57
N ASP A 29 -11.67 9.95 -2.89
CA ASP A 29 -12.59 9.38 -3.90
C ASP A 29 -12.86 7.87 -3.72
N ASN A 30 -13.13 7.41 -2.50
CA ASN A 30 -13.36 6.00 -2.11
C ASN A 30 -12.19 5.05 -2.40
N ARG A 31 -10.97 5.61 -2.45
CA ARG A 31 -9.74 4.88 -2.69
C ARG A 31 -8.69 5.23 -1.65
N ILE A 32 -7.92 4.21 -1.30
CA ILE A 32 -6.75 4.36 -0.43
C ILE A 32 -5.54 4.38 -1.35
N TYR A 33 -4.74 5.45 -1.23
CA TYR A 33 -3.58 5.72 -2.06
C TYR A 33 -2.29 5.45 -1.28
N PHE A 34 -1.29 4.98 -2.00
CA PHE A 34 0.03 4.62 -1.50
C PHE A 34 1.07 5.29 -2.39
N ARG A 35 2.04 5.97 -1.77
CA ARG A 35 3.29 6.30 -2.46
C ARG A 35 4.28 5.16 -2.21
N VAL A 36 4.44 4.33 -3.22
CA VAL A 36 5.20 3.07 -3.16
C VAL A 36 6.67 3.33 -3.44
N GLN A 37 7.52 2.98 -2.47
CA GLN A 37 8.97 2.99 -2.62
C GLN A 37 9.48 1.69 -3.24
N LYS A 38 8.88 0.55 -2.87
CA LYS A 38 9.27 -0.77 -3.38
C LYS A 38 8.09 -1.74 -3.36
N ILE A 39 7.97 -2.57 -4.39
CA ILE A 39 7.07 -3.72 -4.40
C ILE A 39 7.87 -4.94 -3.95
N LEU A 40 7.44 -5.60 -2.87
CA LEU A 40 8.09 -6.80 -2.32
C LEU A 40 7.40 -8.07 -2.82
N SER A 41 6.06 -8.07 -2.89
CA SER A 41 5.25 -9.12 -3.50
C SER A 41 3.89 -8.55 -3.90
N ILE A 42 3.35 -8.96 -5.04
CA ILE A 42 2.06 -8.48 -5.55
C ILE A 42 1.35 -9.55 -6.39
N GLU A 43 0.14 -9.90 -6.01
CA GLU A 43 -0.87 -10.35 -6.99
C GLU A 43 -1.59 -9.12 -7.53
N LYS A 44 -1.48 -8.92 -8.86
CA LYS A 44 -1.76 -7.65 -9.56
C LYS A 44 -3.22 -7.19 -9.56
N SER A 45 -4.16 -7.94 -8.98
CA SER A 45 -5.60 -7.74 -9.20
C SER A 45 -6.18 -6.48 -8.55
N TYR A 46 -5.64 -5.99 -7.42
CA TYR A 46 -6.30 -4.92 -6.64
C TYR A 46 -5.58 -3.57 -6.61
N LEU A 47 -4.27 -3.55 -6.92
CA LEU A 47 -3.46 -2.34 -6.96
C LEU A 47 -3.52 -1.68 -8.33
N ARG A 48 -4.23 -0.56 -8.41
CA ARG A 48 -4.23 0.30 -9.60
C ARG A 48 -3.02 1.22 -9.56
N LYS A 49 -2.24 1.24 -10.64
CA LYS A 49 -1.20 2.28 -10.84
C LYS A 49 -1.86 3.58 -11.30
N GLU A 50 -1.56 4.68 -10.63
CA GLU A 50 -2.04 6.02 -10.98
C GLU A 50 -1.13 6.70 -12.00
N LYS A 51 -1.59 7.83 -12.57
CA LYS A 51 -0.79 8.64 -13.51
C LYS A 51 0.47 9.20 -12.85
N SER A 52 0.40 9.50 -11.55
CA SER A 52 1.53 10.03 -10.79
C SER A 52 2.60 8.95 -10.56
N PRO A 53 3.89 9.29 -10.67
CA PRO A 53 4.97 8.35 -10.41
C PRO A 53 4.85 7.73 -9.03
N ASN A 54 4.99 6.40 -8.97
CA ASN A 54 5.00 5.64 -7.73
C ASN A 54 3.73 5.76 -6.88
N ILE A 55 2.63 6.27 -7.45
CA ILE A 55 1.35 6.30 -6.77
C ILE A 55 0.52 5.12 -7.24
N TYR A 56 0.01 4.38 -6.26
CA TYR A 56 -0.92 3.29 -6.47
C TYR A 56 -2.12 3.48 -5.58
N SER A 57 -3.24 2.88 -5.95
CA SER A 57 -4.47 2.96 -5.18
C SER A 57 -5.24 1.65 -5.18
N ILE A 58 -6.01 1.43 -4.12
CA ILE A 58 -6.92 0.29 -3.96
C ILE A 58 -8.31 0.87 -3.66
N HIS A 59 -9.37 0.26 -4.18
CA HIS A 59 -10.73 0.67 -3.81
C HIS A 59 -10.98 0.31 -2.35
N GLU A 60 -11.67 1.15 -1.58
CA GLU A 60 -11.87 0.90 -0.14
C GLU A 60 -12.57 -0.44 0.14
N ASN A 61 -13.49 -0.86 -0.73
CA ASN A 61 -14.16 -2.17 -0.68
C ASN A 61 -13.25 -3.37 -0.97
N ASP A 62 -12.10 -3.17 -1.62
CA ASP A 62 -11.13 -4.23 -1.92
C ASP A 62 -10.10 -4.39 -0.78
N LEU A 63 -10.24 -3.59 0.28
CA LEU A 63 -9.23 -3.44 1.32
C LEU A 63 -9.63 -4.21 2.58
N PHE A 64 -9.04 -5.39 2.75
CA PHE A 64 -9.21 -6.23 3.92
C PHE A 64 -7.97 -6.07 4.82
N SER A 65 -8.14 -5.46 6.00
CA SER A 65 -7.11 -5.29 7.05
C SER A 65 -5.69 -4.97 6.54
N ILE A 66 -5.30 -3.70 6.51
CA ILE A 66 -3.88 -3.34 6.34
C ILE A 66 -3.15 -3.49 7.67
N ARG A 67 -2.08 -4.29 7.67
CA ARG A 67 -1.09 -4.28 8.74
C ARG A 67 0.14 -3.49 8.29
N CYS A 68 0.74 -2.78 9.23
CA CYS A 68 1.92 -1.97 8.99
C CYS A 68 3.09 -2.48 9.82
N ARG A 69 4.25 -2.69 9.19
CA ARG A 69 5.53 -2.83 9.89
C ARG A 69 6.30 -1.52 9.76
N LEU A 70 6.57 -0.88 10.89
CA LEU A 70 7.31 0.38 10.95
C LEU A 70 8.82 0.10 10.92
N TYR A 71 9.56 0.87 10.12
CA TYR A 71 11.01 0.89 10.09
C TYR A 71 11.47 2.27 10.55
N PHE A 72 12.14 2.32 11.70
CA PHE A 72 12.67 3.53 12.29
C PHE A 72 14.10 3.81 11.81
#